data_AF-A0AAN0RKG1-F1
#
_entry.id   AF-A0AAN0RKG1-F1
#
_cell.length_a   1.000
_cell.length_b   1.000
_cell.length_c   1.000
_cell.angle_alpha   90.00
_cell.angle_beta   90.00
_cell.angle_gamma   90.00
#
_symmetry.space_group_name_H-M   'P 1'
#
loop_
_entity.id
_entity.type
_entity.pdbx_description
1 polymer ?
#
loop_
_entity_poly.entity_id
_entity_poly.type
_entity_poly.pdbx_seq_one_letter_code
_entity_poly.pdbx_strand_id
1 'polypeptide(L)'
;MSQKKRSDKNSVTAALGGFKGAIESVPLPQGVELRSDDELIIWGQFTRARAREDWRDMDLILLAKVVRMEADIRQHQASVEEQGVIIENQRGTPIPNPLLAIIDTVERRQLAVIRSMSLNQQASSIEPLLLLSGANY
;
A
#
# COMPACT_ATOMS: atom_id res chain seq x y z
N MET A 1 20.80 31.81 38.33
CA MET A 1 21.15 30.50 37.76
C MET A 1 19.93 29.60 37.90
N SER A 2 19.22 29.30 36.82
CA SER A 2 18.08 28.36 36.84
C SER A 2 18.33 27.29 35.79
N GLN A 3 18.58 26.06 36.24
CA GLN A 3 18.85 24.93 35.37
C GLN A 3 17.58 24.54 34.62
N LYS A 4 17.61 24.73 33.30
CA LYS A 4 16.60 24.26 32.35
C LYS A 4 16.63 22.72 32.31
N LYS A 5 15.69 22.09 33.02
CA LYS A 5 15.47 20.64 33.02
C LYS A 5 15.05 20.22 31.61
N ARG A 6 15.92 19.49 30.90
CA ARG A 6 15.61 18.86 29.61
C ARG A 6 14.56 17.78 29.88
N SER A 7 13.36 17.97 29.34
CA SER A 7 12.29 16.98 29.48
C SER A 7 12.58 15.81 28.52
N ASP A 8 12.65 14.62 29.09
CA ASP A 8 12.95 13.37 28.42
C ASP A 8 11.96 13.08 27.29
N LYS A 9 12.48 12.95 26.07
CA LYS A 9 11.74 12.56 24.85
C LYS A 9 11.51 11.05 24.81
N ASN A 10 11.00 10.47 25.89
CA ASN A 10 10.52 9.09 25.93
C ASN A 10 9.15 9.08 26.60
N SER A 11 8.16 9.71 25.95
CA SER A 11 6.78 9.46 26.30
C SER A 11 6.12 8.65 25.19
N VAL A 12 5.63 7.48 25.58
CA VAL A 12 4.69 6.62 24.83
C VAL A 12 3.50 7.41 24.29
N THR A 13 3.25 8.62 24.83
CA THR A 13 2.28 9.60 24.38
C THR A 13 2.50 10.12 22.96
N ALA A 14 3.74 10.22 22.48
CA ALA A 14 4.00 10.58 21.07
C ALA A 14 3.57 9.45 20.11
N ALA A 15 3.67 8.19 20.53
CA ALA A 15 3.17 7.05 19.78
C ALA A 15 1.62 6.98 19.78
N LEU A 16 0.98 7.42 20.86
CA LEU A 16 -0.49 7.54 20.95
C LEU A 16 -1.08 8.64 20.04
N GLY A 17 -0.31 9.69 19.75
CA GLY A 17 -0.70 10.70 18.76
C GLY A 17 -0.85 10.13 17.34
N GLY A 18 0.00 9.16 16.97
CA GLY A 18 -0.13 8.40 15.72
C GLY A 18 -1.30 7.40 15.74
N PHE A 19 -1.73 6.94 16.90
CA PHE A 19 -2.83 5.99 17.08
C PHE A 19 -4.23 6.64 17.03
N LYS A 20 -4.31 7.96 17.31
CA LYS A 20 -5.57 8.73 17.23
C LYS A 20 -6.06 8.98 15.78
N GLY A 21 -5.29 8.55 14.78
CA GLY A 21 -5.74 8.37 13.39
C GLY A 21 -6.62 7.13 13.18
N ALA A 22 -7.05 6.45 14.25
CA ALA A 22 -8.16 5.48 14.26
C ALA A 22 -9.54 6.16 14.03
N ILE A 23 -9.58 7.12 13.12
CA ILE A 23 -10.77 7.83 12.66
C ILE A 23 -11.20 7.13 11.37
N GLU A 24 -12.28 6.34 11.45
CA GLU A 24 -12.98 5.66 10.35
C GLU A 24 -12.10 5.00 9.28
N SER A 25 -11.70 3.75 9.52
CA SER A 25 -11.03 2.90 8.53
C SER A 25 -11.83 2.82 7.23
N VAL A 26 -11.20 3.16 6.10
CA VAL A 26 -11.79 3.05 4.75
C VAL A 26 -12.41 1.67 4.58
N PRO A 27 -13.72 1.58 4.23
CA PRO A 27 -14.44 0.32 4.24
C PRO A 27 -13.97 -0.54 3.06
N LEU A 28 -14.07 -1.86 3.23
CA LEU A 28 -13.87 -2.78 2.12
C LEU A 28 -15.04 -2.63 1.13
N PRO A 29 -14.77 -2.67 -0.19
CA PRO A 29 -15.81 -2.61 -1.20
C PRO A 29 -16.67 -3.89 -1.16
N GLN A 30 -17.93 -3.78 -1.58
CA GLN A 30 -18.87 -4.89 -1.52
C GLN A 30 -18.36 -6.11 -2.31
N GLY A 31 -18.46 -7.30 -1.70
CA GLY A 31 -18.03 -8.56 -2.30
C GLY A 31 -16.52 -8.79 -2.30
N VAL A 32 -15.74 -7.91 -1.66
CA VAL A 32 -14.30 -8.08 -1.48
C VAL A 32 -13.99 -8.43 -0.03
N GLU A 33 -13.33 -9.58 0.14
CA GLU A 33 -12.83 -10.05 1.41
C GLU A 33 -11.30 -10.14 1.38
N LEU A 34 -10.68 -9.87 2.53
CA LEU A 34 -9.25 -10.05 2.73
C LEU A 34 -8.98 -11.41 3.38
N ARG A 35 -7.89 -12.06 2.99
CA ARG A 35 -7.55 -13.45 3.37
C ARG A 35 -6.95 -13.57 4.77
N SER A 36 -6.37 -12.49 5.30
CA SER A 36 -5.61 -12.52 6.55
C SER A 36 -5.53 -11.17 7.25
N ASP A 37 -5.10 -11.18 8.51
CA ASP A 37 -4.81 -9.97 9.29
C ASP A 37 -3.68 -9.14 8.67
N ASP A 38 -2.70 -9.79 8.04
CA ASP A 38 -1.64 -9.11 7.31
C ASP A 38 -2.21 -8.28 6.15
N GLU A 39 -3.18 -8.83 5.41
CA GLU A 39 -3.86 -8.07 4.36
C GLU A 39 -4.64 -6.88 4.92
N LEU A 40 -5.28 -7.02 6.09
CA LEU A 40 -5.95 -5.90 6.77
C LEU A 40 -4.97 -4.79 7.17
N ILE A 41 -3.79 -5.17 7.67
CA ILE A 41 -2.72 -4.22 8.01
C ILE A 41 -2.24 -3.49 6.75
N ILE A 42 -1.97 -4.24 5.68
CA ILE A 42 -1.53 -3.68 4.39
C ILE A 42 -2.62 -2.77 3.80
N TRP A 43 -3.89 -3.17 3.85
CA TRP A 43 -5.03 -2.34 3.48
C TRP A 43 -5.02 -1.01 4.22
N GLY A 44 -4.85 -1.03 5.54
CA GLY A 44 -4.72 0.17 6.35
C GLY A 44 -3.51 1.03 5.97
N GLN A 45 -2.38 0.43 5.59
CA GLN A 45 -1.20 1.16 5.12
C GLN A 45 -1.47 1.91 3.80
N PHE A 46 -2.07 1.25 2.81
CA PHE A 46 -2.36 1.89 1.52
C PHE A 46 -3.50 2.90 1.59
N THR A 47 -4.57 2.60 2.34
CA THR A 47 -5.74 3.48 2.41
C THR A 47 -5.43 4.81 3.09
N ARG A 48 -4.43 4.86 3.97
CA ARG A 48 -3.91 6.10 4.60
C ARG A 48 -3.18 7.04 3.63
N ALA A 49 -2.89 6.62 2.40
CA ALA A 49 -2.22 7.47 1.42
C ALA A 49 -3.07 8.66 0.94
N ARG A 50 -4.39 8.63 1.16
CA ARG A 50 -5.33 9.71 0.83
C ARG A 50 -6.48 9.79 1.85
N ALA A 51 -7.25 10.88 1.79
CA ALA A 51 -8.44 11.02 2.62
C ALA A 51 -9.49 9.95 2.28
N ARG A 52 -10.37 9.63 3.23
CA ARG A 52 -11.38 8.57 3.06
C ARG A 52 -12.34 8.90 1.92
N GLU A 53 -12.77 10.16 1.84
CA GLU A 53 -13.69 10.67 0.82
C GLU A 53 -13.14 10.63 -0.60
N ASP A 54 -11.82 10.58 -0.78
CA ASP A 54 -11.17 10.52 -2.09
C ASP A 54 -11.16 9.09 -2.67
N TRP A 55 -11.59 8.08 -1.90
CA TRP A 55 -11.67 6.70 -2.38
C TRP A 55 -12.93 6.44 -3.20
N ARG A 56 -12.75 6.15 -4.49
CA ARG A 56 -13.81 5.61 -5.37
C ARG A 56 -13.90 4.09 -5.24
N ASP A 57 -15.08 3.52 -5.43
CA ASP A 57 -15.31 2.06 -5.39
C ASP A 57 -14.38 1.27 -6.31
N MET A 58 -14.19 1.76 -7.55
CA MET A 58 -13.26 1.12 -8.49
C MET A 58 -11.81 1.13 -8.01
N ASP A 59 -11.38 2.21 -7.34
CA ASP A 59 -10.03 2.27 -6.77
C ASP A 59 -9.89 1.31 -5.59
N LEU A 60 -10.94 1.14 -4.77
CA LEU A 60 -10.95 0.20 -3.65
C LEU A 60 -10.85 -1.26 -4.14
N ILE A 61 -11.51 -1.58 -5.27
CA ILE A 61 -11.39 -2.91 -5.90
C ILE A 61 -9.97 -3.15 -6.42
N LEU A 62 -9.37 -2.14 -7.07
CA LEU A 62 -7.98 -2.24 -7.54
C LEU A 62 -7.00 -2.31 -6.37
N LEU A 63 -7.25 -1.56 -5.30
CA LEU A 63 -6.43 -1.57 -4.12
C LEU A 63 -6.46 -2.93 -3.43
N ALA A 64 -7.62 -3.57 -3.32
CA ALA A 64 -7.69 -4.91 -2.76
C ALA A 64 -6.81 -5.92 -3.52
N LYS A 65 -6.70 -5.77 -4.86
CA LYS A 65 -5.76 -6.57 -5.67
C LYS A 65 -4.31 -6.25 -5.32
N VAL A 66 -3.96 -4.97 -5.13
CA VAL A 66 -2.63 -4.53 -4.70
C VAL A 66 -2.26 -5.08 -3.33
N VAL A 67 -3.20 -5.07 -2.39
CA VAL A 67 -3.04 -5.64 -1.04
C VAL A 67 -2.74 -7.13 -1.09
N ARG A 68 -3.48 -7.90 -1.90
CA ARG A 68 -3.20 -9.33 -2.09
C ARG A 68 -1.82 -9.58 -2.69
N MET A 69 -1.46 -8.83 -3.73
CA MET A 69 -0.13 -8.93 -4.35
C MET A 69 0.99 -8.59 -3.35
N GLU A 70 0.81 -7.57 -2.52
CA GLU A 70 1.77 -7.21 -1.46
C GLU A 70 1.94 -8.33 -0.44
N ALA A 71 0.83 -8.93 0.01
CA ALA A 71 0.87 -10.04 0.95
C ALA A 71 1.60 -11.26 0.35
N ASP A 72 1.31 -11.59 -0.91
CA ASP A 72 1.98 -12.68 -1.63
C ASP A 72 3.49 -12.40 -1.78
N ILE A 73 3.89 -11.16 -2.09
CA ILE A 73 5.30 -10.75 -2.17
C ILE A 73 6.00 -10.98 -0.83
N ARG A 74 5.42 -10.51 0.28
CA ARG A 74 6.02 -10.68 1.62
C ARG A 74 6.16 -12.15 2.01
N GLN A 75 5.16 -12.97 1.69
CA GLN A 75 5.23 -14.41 1.92
C GLN A 75 6.38 -15.05 1.14
N HIS A 76 6.52 -14.73 -0.15
CA HIS A 76 7.61 -15.24 -0.98
C HIS A 76 8.98 -14.74 -0.51
N GLN A 77 9.09 -13.48 -0.12
CA GLN A 77 10.32 -12.91 0.44
C GLN A 77 10.74 -13.63 1.74
N ALA A 78 9.80 -13.91 2.64
CA ALA A 78 10.07 -14.67 3.85
C ALA A 78 10.55 -16.10 3.53
N SER A 79 9.95 -16.77 2.53
CA SER A 79 10.42 -18.09 2.06
C SER A 79 11.83 -18.03 1.46
N VAL A 80 12.18 -16.95 0.73
CA VAL A 80 13.53 -16.75 0.21
C VAL A 80 14.53 -16.47 1.34
N GLU A 81 14.13 -15.74 2.38
CA GLU A 81 14.99 -15.49 3.54
C GLU A 81 15.31 -16.79 4.30
N GLU A 82 14.33 -17.68 4.43
CA GLU A 82 14.52 -19.00 5.05
C GLU A 82 15.36 -19.95 4.20
N GLN A 83 15.11 -20.01 2.89
CA GLN A 83 15.76 -20.97 1.98
C GLN A 83 17.12 -20.49 1.44
N GLY A 84 17.32 -19.18 1.38
CA GLY A 84 18.43 -18.54 0.70
C GLY A 84 18.13 -18.17 -0.77
N VAL A 85 18.97 -17.27 -1.29
CA VAL A 85 18.88 -16.75 -2.68
C VAL A 85 19.39 -17.75 -3.72
N ILE A 86 20.20 -18.73 -3.30
CA ILE A 86 20.67 -19.85 -4.11
C ILE A 86 20.20 -21.12 -3.42
N ILE A 87 19.55 -22.02 -4.17
CA ILE A 87 19.05 -23.31 -3.69
C ILE A 87 19.58 -24.43 -4.57
N GLU A 88 19.67 -25.65 -4.05
CA GLU A 88 20.00 -26.83 -4.86
C GLU A 88 18.77 -27.37 -5.58
N ASN A 89 18.91 -27.66 -6.88
CA ASN A 89 17.86 -28.37 -7.61
C ASN A 89 17.86 -29.88 -7.29
N GLN A 90 16.89 -30.63 -7.82
CA GLN A 90 16.80 -32.09 -7.63
C GLN A 90 18.03 -32.87 -8.13
N ARG A 91 18.90 -32.25 -8.93
CA ARG A 91 20.15 -32.82 -9.45
C ARG A 91 21.38 -32.37 -8.64
N GLY A 92 21.19 -31.69 -7.51
CA GLY A 92 22.28 -31.16 -6.66
C GLY A 92 23.04 -29.98 -7.27
N THR A 93 22.49 -29.33 -8.31
CA THR A 93 23.12 -28.15 -8.91
C THR A 93 22.60 -26.89 -8.22
N PRO A 94 23.48 -25.97 -7.76
CA PRO A 94 23.06 -24.69 -7.21
C PRO A 94 22.43 -23.82 -8.30
N ILE A 95 21.21 -23.35 -8.07
CA ILE A 95 20.45 -22.48 -8.95
C ILE A 95 19.89 -21.28 -8.18
N PRO A 96 19.63 -20.13 -8.83
CA PRO A 96 18.88 -19.05 -8.21
C PRO A 96 17.50 -19.51 -7.74
N ASN A 97 17.06 -19.05 -6.57
CA ASN A 97 15.74 -19.39 -6.04
C ASN A 97 14.64 -18.92 -7.02
N PRO A 98 13.78 -19.82 -7.55
CA PRO A 98 12.72 -19.46 -8.49
C PRO A 98 11.75 -18.39 -7.96
N LEU A 99 11.58 -18.30 -6.64
CA LEU A 99 10.74 -17.29 -6.02
C LEU A 99 11.20 -15.86 -6.32
N LEU A 100 12.50 -15.63 -6.54
CA LEU A 100 13.03 -14.31 -6.91
C LEU A 100 12.40 -13.78 -8.20
N ALA A 101 12.23 -14.64 -9.21
CA ALA A 101 11.61 -14.26 -10.48
C ALA A 101 10.09 -14.04 -10.35
N ILE A 102 9.45 -14.79 -9.46
CA ILE A 102 8.02 -14.61 -9.16
C ILE A 102 7.79 -13.27 -8.45
N ILE A 103 8.56 -12.98 -7.40
CA ILE A 103 8.51 -11.71 -6.65
C ILE A 103 8.63 -10.53 -7.62
N ASP A 104 9.67 -10.51 -8.43
CA ASP A 104 9.95 -9.44 -9.40
C ASP A 104 8.81 -9.25 -10.43
N THR A 105 8.16 -10.35 -10.83
CA THR A 105 6.98 -10.29 -11.72
C THR A 105 5.76 -9.71 -11.01
N VAL A 106 5.49 -10.11 -9.77
CA VAL A 106 4.35 -9.62 -8.98
C VAL A 106 4.55 -8.15 -8.63
N GLU A 107 5.75 -7.73 -8.24
CA GLU A 107 6.10 -6.33 -7.96
C GLU A 107 5.87 -5.42 -9.17
N ARG A 108 6.33 -5.83 -10.37
CA ARG A 108 6.05 -5.09 -11.61
C ARG A 108 4.55 -4.94 -11.88
N ARG A 109 3.79 -6.01 -11.69
CA ARG A 109 2.33 -5.99 -11.88
C ARG A 109 1.66 -5.09 -10.85
N GLN A 110 2.08 -5.15 -9.59
CA GLN A 110 1.58 -4.29 -8.51
C GLN A 110 1.80 -2.81 -8.83
N LEU A 111 3.02 -2.43 -9.24
CA LEU A 111 3.34 -1.07 -9.67
C LEU A 111 2.50 -0.61 -10.87
N ALA A 112 2.23 -1.51 -11.83
CA ALA A 112 1.37 -1.17 -12.98
C ALA A 112 -0.07 -0.84 -12.55
N VAL A 113 -0.64 -1.58 -11.59
CA VAL A 113 -1.98 -1.32 -11.04
C VAL A 113 -2.01 -0.03 -10.22
N ILE A 114 -0.98 0.24 -9.42
CA ILE A 114 -0.88 1.49 -8.64
C ILE A 114 -0.81 2.70 -9.59
N ARG A 115 -0.02 2.60 -10.68
CA ARG A 115 0.08 3.67 -11.69
C ARG A 115 -1.24 3.89 -12.41
N SER A 116 -1.96 2.84 -12.81
CA SER A 116 -3.25 3.00 -13.49
C SER A 116 -4.31 3.65 -12.59
N MET A 117 -4.33 3.29 -11.30
CA MET A 117 -5.19 3.94 -10.31
C MET A 117 -4.87 5.43 -10.15
N SER A 118 -3.58 5.80 -10.15
CA SER A 118 -3.15 7.21 -10.08
C SER A 118 -3.55 8.01 -11.34
N LEU A 119 -3.43 7.41 -12.53
CA LEU A 119 -3.86 8.03 -13.80
C LEU A 119 -5.38 8.26 -13.84
N ASN A 120 -6.16 7.28 -13.38
CA ASN A 120 -7.62 7.41 -13.31
C ASN A 120 -8.05 8.52 -12.33
N GLN A 121 -7.22 8.91 -11.37
CA GLN A 121 -7.52 10.03 -10.47
C GLN A 121 -7.31 11.38 -11.16
N GLN A 122 -6.21 11.57 -11.87
CA GLN A 122 -5.93 12.82 -12.59
C GLN A 122 -7.01 13.16 -13.62
N ALA A 123 -7.55 12.15 -14.31
CA ALA A 123 -8.63 12.35 -15.27
C ALA A 123 -9.94 12.83 -14.62
N SER A 124 -10.20 12.45 -13.35
CA SER A 124 -11.42 12.85 -12.64
C SER A 124 -11.34 14.25 -12.02
N SER A 125 -10.14 14.74 -11.73
CA SER A 125 -9.93 16.09 -11.16
C SER A 125 -9.85 17.21 -12.22
N ILE A 126 -9.86 16.86 -13.51
CA ILE A 126 -10.01 17.84 -14.60
C ILE A 126 -11.52 18.08 -14.82
N GLU A 127 -12.14 18.83 -13.92
CA GLU A 127 -13.43 19.48 -14.23
C GLU A 127 -13.21 20.68 -15.17
N PRO A 128 -14.16 20.98 -16.08
CA PRO A 128 -13.92 21.87 -17.20
C PRO A 128 -13.89 23.35 -16.77
N LEU A 129 -12.71 23.85 -16.43
CA LEU A 129 -12.41 25.28 -16.37
C LEU A 129 -12.58 26.01 -17.73
N LEU A 130 -13.01 25.31 -18.78
CA LEU A 130 -13.26 25.85 -20.12
C LEU A 130 -14.70 26.33 -20.36
N LEU A 131 -15.62 26.21 -19.39
CA LEU A 131 -17.01 26.69 -19.57
C LEU A 131 -17.28 28.12 -19.06
N LEU A 132 -16.28 28.81 -18.48
CA LEU A 132 -16.43 30.18 -17.98
C LEU A 132 -15.73 31.26 -18.83
N SER A 133 -15.24 30.93 -20.03
CA SER A 133 -14.73 31.95 -20.97
C SER A 133 -15.75 32.38 -22.03
N GLY A 134 -17.03 32.02 -21.88
CA GLY A 134 -18.09 32.25 -22.86
C GLY A 134 -19.12 33.32 -22.52
N ALA A 135 -18.83 34.23 -21.58
CA ALA A 135 -19.73 35.33 -21.25
C ALA A 135 -18.94 36.62 -21.03
N ASN A 136 -18.69 37.34 -22.12
CA ASN A 136 -18.57 38.79 -22.25
C ASN A 136 -17.66 39.09 -23.45
N TYR A 137 -18.26 39.38 -24.60
CA TYR A 137 -18.00 40.56 -25.45
C TYR A 137 -19.11 40.66 -26.50
#